data_AF-A0A3S4K9I1-F1
#
_entry.id   AF-A0A3S4K9I1-F1
#
_cell.length_a   1.000
_cell.length_b   1.000
_cell.length_c   1.000
_cell.angle_alpha   90.00
_cell.angle_beta   90.00
_cell.angle_gamma   90.00
#
_symmetry.space_group_name_H-M   'P 1'
#
loop_
_entity.id
_entity.type
_entity.pdbx_description
1 polymer ?
#
loop_
_entity_poly.entity_id
_entity_poly.type
_entity_poly.pdbx_seq_one_letter_code
_entity_poly.pdbx_strand_id
1 'polypeptide(L)' 'MVIFFLACVLAAGIFGALTASRKILYIQALPALLALVAVLTQA' A
#
# COMPACT_ATOMS: atom_id res chain seq x y z
N MET A 1 1.68 13.46 -7.24
CA MET A 1 2.81 12.75 -6.60
C MET A 1 2.35 11.71 -5.58
N VAL A 2 1.34 12.01 -4.74
CA VAL A 2 0.84 11.10 -3.68
C VAL A 2 0.42 9.73 -4.22
N ILE A 3 -0.36 9.70 -5.31
CA ILE A 3 -0.86 8.45 -5.91
C ILE A 3 0.30 7.55 -6.37
N PHE A 4 1.34 8.14 -6.98
CA PHE A 4 2.52 7.40 -7.46
C PHE A 4 3.31 6.80 -6.30
N PHE A 5 3.53 7.58 -5.24
CA PHE A 5 4.23 7.11 -4.05
C PHE A 5 3.47 5.96 -3.38
N LEU A 6 2.15 6.10 -3.28
CA LEU A 6 1.29 5.13 -2.62
C LEU A 6 1.12 3.84 -3.42
N ALA A 7 1.09 3.92 -4.75
CA ALA A 7 1.17 2.76 -5.63
C ALA A 7 2.50 2.00 -5.45
N CYS A 8 3.61 2.73 -5.29
CA CYS A 8 4.93 2.12 -5.05
C CYS A 8 4.99 1.44 -3.67
N VAL A 9 4.44 2.06 -2.62
CA VAL A 9 4.33 1.46 -1.28
C VAL A 9 3.41 0.23 -1.30
N LEU A 10 2.33 0.25 -2.07
CA LEU A 10 1.45 -0.91 -2.23
C LEU A 10 2.19 -2.08 -2.89
N ALA A 11 2.95 -1.81 -3.96
CA ALA A 11 3.78 -2.83 -4.61
C ALA A 11 4.84 -3.39 -3.65
N ALA A 12 5.59 -2.53 -2.96
CA ALA A 12 6.58 -2.94 -1.96
C ALA A 12 5.96 -3.75 -0.82
N GLY A 13 4.75 -3.40 -0.39
CA GLY A 13 4.00 -4.14 0.63
C GLY A 13 3.59 -5.54 0.18
N ILE A 14 3.19 -5.71 -1.09
CA ILE A 14 2.87 -7.02 -1.68
C ILE A 14 4.14 -7.88 -1.78
N PHE A 15 5.22 -7.34 -2.33
CA PHE A 15 6.49 -8.07 -2.43
C PHE A 15 7.04 -8.44 -1.05
N GLY A 16 7.05 -7.49 -0.09
CA GLY A 16 7.50 -7.74 1.29
C GLY A 16 6.63 -8.76 2.02
N ALA A 17 5.33 -8.82 1.73
CA ALA A 17 4.45 -9.84 2.27
C ALA A 17 4.76 -11.25 1.73
N LEU A 18 5.21 -11.34 0.48
CA LEU A 18 5.57 -12.60 -0.19
C LEU A 18 6.95 -13.10 0.25
N THR A 19 7.93 -12.23 0.49
CA THR A 19 9.31 -12.63 0.82
C THR A 19 9.67 -12.60 2.30
N ALA A 20 9.22 -11.60 3.07
CA ALA A 20 9.67 -11.41 4.46
C ALA A 20 8.65 -11.92 5.49
N SER A 21 7.42 -11.39 5.48
CA SER A 21 6.40 -11.83 6.42
C SER A 21 5.01 -11.37 5.98
N ARG A 22 4.01 -12.25 6.09
CA ARG A 22 2.60 -11.91 5.78
C ARG A 22 2.05 -10.77 6.64
N LYS A 23 2.67 -10.46 7.79
CA LYS A 23 2.33 -9.26 8.60
C LYS A 23 2.49 -7.95 7.81
N ILE A 24 3.42 -7.88 6.85
CA ILE A 24 3.68 -6.67 6.05
C ILE A 24 2.46 -6.33 5.18
N LEU A 25 1.68 -7.32 4.76
CA LEU A 25 0.45 -7.09 4.01
C LEU A 25 -0.57 -6.28 4.82
N TYR A 26 -0.72 -6.59 6.11
CA TYR A 26 -1.68 -5.93 6.99
C TYR A 26 -1.21 -4.58 7.52
N ILE A 27 0.10 -4.42 7.75
CA ILE A 27 0.68 -3.22 8.37
C ILE A 27 1.12 -2.20 7.32
N GLN A 28 1.39 -2.62 6.08
CA GLN A 28 1.92 -1.74 5.03
C GLN A 28 1.03 -1.70 3.78
N ALA A 29 0.68 -2.85 3.19
CA ALA A 29 -0.11 -2.87 1.96
C ALA A 29 -1.57 -2.43 2.20
N LEU A 30 -2.20 -2.90 3.28
CA LEU A 30 -3.57 -2.54 3.64
C LEU A 30 -3.77 -1.04 3.91
N PRO A 31 -2.94 -0.36 4.74
CA PRO A 31 -3.06 1.09 4.91
C PRO A 31 -2.70 1.87 3.64
N ALA A 32 -1.74 1.39 2.82
CA ALA A 32 -1.45 2.02 1.54
C ALA A 32 -2.65 1.96 0.58
N LEU A 33 -3.34 0.83 0.52
CA LEU A 33 -4.56 0.66 -0.27
C LEU A 33 -5.68 1.57 0.23
N LEU A 34 -5.92 1.61 1.55
CA LEU A 34 -6.93 2.47 2.16
C LEU A 34 -6.66 3.95 1.89
N ALA A 35 -5.41 4.39 2.03
CA ALA A 35 -5.03 5.75 1.70
C ALA A 35 -5.18 6.06 0.20
N LEU A 36 -4.99 5.07 -0.68
CA LEU A 36 -5.15 5.25 -2.13
C LEU A 36 -6.62 5.45 -2.48
N VAL A 37 -7.49 4.60 -1.94
CA VAL A 37 -8.95 4.71 -2.10
C VAL A 37 -9.46 6.01 -1.48
N ALA A 38 -8.97 6.37 -0.29
CA ALA A 38 -9.29 7.66 0.31
C ALA A 38 -8.93 8.78 -0.66
N VAL A 39 -7.66 8.94 -1.05
CA VAL A 39 -7.24 10.02 -1.96
C VAL A 39 -8.06 10.07 -3.26
N LEU A 40 -8.44 8.93 -3.83
CA LEU A 40 -9.28 8.87 -5.03
C LEU A 40 -10.76 9.25 -4.80
N THR A 41 -11.27 9.12 -3.57
CA THR A 41 -12.66 9.45 -3.20
C THR A 41 -12.82 10.87 -2.63
N GLN A 42 -11.73 11.48 -2.15
CA GLN A 42 -11.67 12.89 -1.71
C GLN A 42 -11.07 13.83 -2.78
N ALA A 43 -10.74 13.31 -3.97
CA ALA A 43 -10.36 14.07 -5.16
C ALA A 43 -11.55 14.21 -6.12
#